data_AF-A0A6L2PH65-F1
#
_entry.id   AF-A0A6L2PH65-F1
#
_cell.length_a   1.000
_cell.length_b   1.000
_cell.length_c   1.000
_cell.angle_alpha   90.00
_cell.angle_beta   90.00
_cell.angle_gamma   90.00
#
_symmetry.space_group_name_H-M   'P 1'
#
loop_
_entity.id
_entity.type
_entity.pdbx_description
1 polymer ?
#
loop_
_entity_poly.entity_id
_entity_poly.type
_entity_poly.pdbx_seq_one_letter_code
_entity_poly.pdbx_strand_id
1 'polypeptide(L)' 'MSKLYVGNLPTDVNEGTLRQLFQDHSLSCTTILVKRGGYAFVECTDQSTADRAIDKLN' A
#
# COMPACT_ATOMS: atom_id res chain seq x y z
N MET A 1 -3.22 12.17 -8.25
CA MET A 1 -3.10 10.73 -8.59
C MET A 1 -2.86 9.98 -7.28
N SER A 2 -3.61 8.91 -6.99
CA SER A 2 -3.65 8.27 -5.66
C SER A 2 -3.05 6.85 -5.65
N LYS A 3 -2.13 6.56 -6.59
CA LYS A 3 -1.41 5.27 -6.67
C LYS A 3 -0.07 5.37 -5.98
N LEU A 4 0.20 4.40 -5.13
CA LEU A 4 1.43 4.16 -4.41
C LEU A 4 2.12 2.92 -4.97
N TYR A 5 3.43 3.01 -5.06
CA TYR A 5 4.29 1.89 -5.34
C TYR A 5 5.01 1.52 -4.04
N VAL A 6 4.83 0.27 -3.60
CA VAL A 6 5.50 -0.28 -2.43
C VAL A 6 6.50 -1.31 -2.93
N GLY A 7 7.78 -0.97 -2.89
CA GLY A 7 8.88 -1.86 -3.29
C GLY A 7 9.57 -2.50 -2.10
N ASN A 8 10.58 -3.34 -2.37
CA ASN A 8 11.40 -4.00 -1.34
C ASN A 8 10.58 -4.85 -0.35
N LEU A 9 9.44 -5.37 -0.81
CA LEU A 9 8.57 -6.21 -0.01
C LEU A 9 9.14 -7.63 0.07
N PRO A 10 9.06 -8.30 1.23
CA PRO A 10 9.44 -9.69 1.36
C PRO A 10 8.54 -10.58 0.48
N THR A 11 9.05 -11.74 0.05
CA THR A 11 8.30 -12.72 -0.76
C THR A 11 7.04 -13.26 -0.08
N ASP A 12 6.94 -13.10 1.24
CA ASP A 12 5.79 -13.53 2.05
C ASP A 12 4.66 -12.48 2.09
N VAL A 13 4.89 -11.27 1.57
CA VAL A 13 3.87 -10.23 1.61
C VAL A 13 2.74 -10.57 0.63
N ASN A 14 1.53 -10.45 1.13
CA ASN A 14 0.31 -10.66 0.36
C ASN A 14 -0.59 -9.42 0.44
N GLU A 15 -1.61 -9.41 -0.41
CA GLU A 15 -2.56 -8.30 -0.49
C GLU A 15 -3.21 -8.02 0.88
N GLY A 16 -3.56 -9.08 1.62
CA GLY A 16 -4.13 -8.98 2.96
C GLY A 16 -3.18 -8.34 3.98
N THR A 17 -1.87 -8.61 3.91
CA THR A 17 -0.88 -8.04 4.82
C THR A 17 -0.73 -6.53 4.59
N LEU A 18 -0.62 -6.12 3.33
CA LEU A 18 -0.63 -4.69 2.97
C LEU A 18 -1.94 -4.06 3.40
N ARG A 19 -3.09 -4.67 3.07
CA ARG A 19 -4.40 -4.14 3.45
C ARG A 19 -4.50 -3.89 4.95
N GLN A 20 -4.08 -4.86 5.76
CA GLN A 20 -4.02 -4.74 7.21
C GLN A 20 -3.10 -3.59 7.66
N LEU A 21 -1.91 -3.48 7.09
CA LEU A 21 -0.96 -2.40 7.41
C LEU A 21 -1.56 -1.02 7.14
N PHE A 22 -2.16 -0.82 5.97
CA PHE A 22 -2.82 0.43 5.64
C PHE A 22 -4.01 0.69 6.58
N GLN A 23 -4.80 -0.34 6.89
CA GLN A 23 -5.95 -0.22 7.78
C GLN A 23 -5.56 0.09 9.23
N ASP A 24 -4.44 -0.44 9.73
CA ASP A 24 -3.86 -0.11 11.05
C ASP A 24 -3.51 1.38 11.15
N HIS A 25 -2.99 1.94 10.05
CA HIS A 25 -2.72 3.38 9.93
C HIS A 25 -3.97 4.23 9.60
N SER A 26 -5.17 3.64 9.61
CA SER A 26 -6.42 4.30 9.20
C SER A 26 -6.37 4.85 7.77
N LEU A 27 -5.64 4.16 6.88
CA LEU A 27 -5.51 4.49 5.46
C LEU A 27 -6.45 3.62 4.63
N SER A 28 -7.45 4.25 4.02
CA SER A 28 -8.40 3.57 3.13
C SER A 28 -7.81 3.33 1.74
N CYS A 29 -7.63 2.05 1.39
CA CYS A 29 -7.17 1.61 0.07
C CYS A 29 -8.31 0.98 -0.72
N THR A 30 -8.43 1.32 -1.99
CA THR A 30 -9.42 0.80 -2.94
C THR A 30 -8.93 -0.45 -3.65
N THR A 31 -7.66 -0.49 -4.02
CA THR A 31 -7.07 -1.62 -4.73
C THR A 31 -5.66 -1.88 -4.24
N ILE A 32 -5.30 -3.15 -4.10
CA ILE A 32 -3.94 -3.57 -3.78
C ILE A 32 -3.58 -4.64 -4.79
N LEU A 33 -2.41 -4.50 -5.41
CA LEU A 33 -1.97 -5.34 -6.50
C LEU A 33 -0.56 -5.82 -6.18
N VAL A 34 -0.47 -6.98 -5.53
CA VAL A 34 0.81 -7.59 -5.19
C VAL A 34 1.38 -8.26 -6.43
N LYS A 35 2.60 -7.89 -6.80
CA LYS A 35 3.32 -8.49 -7.91
C LYS A 35 4.40 -9.42 -7.39
N ARG A 36 4.50 -10.58 -8.04
CA ARG A 36 5.57 -11.55 -7.82
C ARG A 36 6.89 -10.96 -8.32
N GLY A 37 7.54 -10.20 -7.44
CA GLY A 37 8.80 -9.50 -7.71
C GLY A 37 9.28 -8.65 -6.54
N GLY A 38 8.70 -8.80 -5.35
CA GLY A 38 9.04 -7.99 -4.17
C GLY A 38 8.48 -6.56 -4.23
N TYR A 39 7.38 -6.36 -4.96
CA TYR A 39 6.70 -5.07 -5.02
C TYR A 39 5.18 -5.21 -5.14
N ALA A 40 4.47 -4.17 -4.74
CA ALA A 40 3.03 -4.08 -4.81
C ALA A 40 2.60 -2.67 -5.20
N PHE A 41 1.45 -2.57 -5.86
CA PHE A 41 0.79 -1.30 -6.12
C PHE A 41 -0.40 -1.15 -5.20
N VAL A 42 -0.50 -0.02 -4.53
CA VAL A 42 -1.63 0.30 -3.66
C VAL A 42 -2.33 1.52 -4.23
N GLU A 43 -3.63 1.43 -4.41
CA GLU A 43 -4.47 2.53 -4.86
C GLU A 43 -5.30 2.99 -3.68
N CYS A 44 -5.16 4.27 -3.32
CA CYS A 44 -5.91 4.91 -2.26
C CYS A 44 -7.16 5.61 -2.82
N THR A 45 -8.18 5.78 -1.98
CA THR A 45 -9.37 6.56 -2.35
C THR A 45 -9.05 8.04 -2.58
N ASP A 46 -8.14 8.58 -1.77
CA ASP A 46 -7.83 10.02 -1.73
C ASP A 46 -6.33 10.26 -1.75
N GLN A 47 -5.95 11.40 -2.32
CA GLN A 47 -4.55 11.82 -2.36
C GLN A 47 -4.00 12.07 -0.96
N SER A 48 -4.80 12.60 -0.02
CA SER A 48 -4.40 12.79 1.38
C SER A 48 -4.03 11.49 2.08
N THR A 49 -4.73 10.40 1.76
CA THR A 49 -4.43 9.06 2.27
C THR A 49 -3.13 8.53 1.66
N ALA A 50 -2.94 8.75 0.36
CA ALA A 50 -1.70 8.38 -0.30
C ALA A 50 -0.49 9.12 0.28
N ASP A 51 -0.63 10.42 0.54
CA ASP A 51 0.43 11.27 1.11
C ASP A 51 0.81 10.83 2.53
N ARG A 52 -0.20 10.56 3.38
CA ARG A 52 0.02 9.98 4.71
C ARG A 52 0.67 8.61 4.68
N ALA A 53 0.30 7.77 3.71
CA ALA A 53 0.91 6.46 3.55
C ALA A 53 2.40 6.59 3.22
N ILE A 54 2.77 7.51 2.32
CA ILE A 54 4.17 7.79 2.00
C ILE A 54 4.90 8.30 3.23
N ASP A 55 4.34 9.27 3.96
CA ASP A 55 4.95 9.81 5.18
C ASP A 55 5.15 8.73 6.27
N LYS A 56 4.20 7.80 6.40
CA LYS A 56 4.22 6.73 7.42
C LYS A 56 5.05 5.51 7.06
N LEU A 57 5.21 5.22 5.77
CA LEU A 57 5.79 3.95 5.26
C LEU A 57 7.10 4.13 4.49
N ASN A 58 7.69 5.33 4.50
CA ASN A 58 8.99 5.64 3.88
C ASN A 58 10.12 5.66 4.91
#